data_AF-A0A847VV98-F1
#
_entry.id   AF-A0A847VV98-F1
#
_cell.length_a   1.000
_cell.length_b   1.000
_cell.length_c   1.000
_cell.angle_alpha   90.00
_cell.angle_beta   90.00
_cell.angle_gamma   90.00
#
_symmetry.space_group_name_H-M   'P 1'
#
loop_
_entity.id
_entity.type
_entity.pdbx_description
1 polymer ?
#
loop_
_entity_poly.entity_id
_entity_poly.type
_entity_poly.pdbx_seq_one_letter_code
_entity_poly.pdbx_strand_id
1 'polypeptide(L)'
;MNNLPTNKTKCLLTKQGIEIWISNDQAIKISQLMNMGDHKNIDIEGEIVSIHNIEGIFNADRIYEQRKRKAGQWQCEYCKRWHSKFEECGCQGGRY
;
A
#
# COMPACT_ATOMS: atom_id res chain seq x y z
N MET A 1 -19.67 -14.06 -9.68
CA MET A 1 -18.28 -13.57 -9.83
C MET A 1 -17.41 -14.47 -8.97
N ASN A 2 -16.49 -15.23 -9.58
CA ASN A 2 -15.62 -16.17 -8.88
C ASN A 2 -14.61 -15.38 -8.03
N ASN A 3 -14.89 -15.24 -6.73
CA ASN A 3 -13.95 -14.70 -5.76
C ASN A 3 -12.90 -15.77 -5.44
N LEU A 4 -11.99 -16.02 -6.38
CA LEU A 4 -10.75 -16.71 -6.03
C LEU A 4 -9.98 -15.80 -5.06
N PRO A 5 -9.56 -16.29 -3.89
CA PRO A 5 -8.70 -15.51 -3.01
C PRO A 5 -7.42 -15.19 -3.79
N THR A 6 -7.23 -13.92 -4.14
CA THR A 6 -5.97 -13.46 -4.70
C THR A 6 -4.90 -13.63 -3.62
N ASN A 7 -3.87 -14.43 -3.89
CA ASN A 7 -2.74 -14.61 -2.97
C ASN A 7 -1.89 -13.33 -2.82
N LYS A 8 -2.26 -12.24 -3.51
CA LYS A 8 -1.58 -10.94 -3.49
C LYS A 8 -2.07 -10.09 -2.32
N THR A 9 -1.36 -10.17 -1.21
CA THR A 9 -1.71 -9.48 0.05
C THR A 9 -0.79 -8.30 0.36
N LYS A 10 0.28 -8.12 -0.43
CA LYS A 10 1.27 -7.05 -0.28
C LYS A 10 1.26 -6.17 -1.52
N CYS A 11 1.64 -4.91 -1.32
CA CYS A 11 1.78 -3.94 -2.40
C CYS A 11 3.20 -3.40 -2.41
N LEU A 12 3.90 -3.56 -3.51
CA LEU A 12 5.13 -2.87 -3.79
C LEU A 12 4.77 -1.50 -4.38
N LEU A 13 5.17 -0.44 -3.70
CA LEU A 13 4.93 0.93 -4.12
C LEU A 13 6.22 1.50 -4.70
N THR A 14 6.14 2.04 -5.92
CA THR A 14 7.26 2.77 -6.53
C THR A 14 7.22 4.26 -6.16
N LYS A 15 8.34 4.95 -6.30
CA LYS A 15 8.46 6.40 -6.07
C LYS A 15 7.56 7.25 -6.98
N GLN A 16 7.15 6.72 -8.14
CA GLN A 16 6.18 7.36 -9.03
C GLN A 16 4.73 7.08 -8.63
N GLY A 17 4.50 6.28 -7.58
CA GLY A 17 3.18 5.90 -7.11
C GLY A 17 2.54 4.74 -7.86
N ILE A 18 3.33 3.93 -8.58
CA ILE A 18 2.83 2.69 -9.20
C ILE A 18 2.69 1.64 -8.11
N GLU A 19 1.53 0.99 -8.06
CA GLU A 19 1.18 -0.03 -7.08
C GLU A 19 1.17 -1.42 -7.72
N ILE A 20 2.14 -2.25 -7.37
CA ILE A 20 2.27 -3.62 -7.88
C ILE A 20 1.88 -4.60 -6.75
N TRP A 21 0.78 -5.30 -6.95
CA TRP A 21 0.27 -6.26 -5.96
C TRP A 21 0.97 -7.61 -6.10
N ILE A 22 1.59 -8.05 -5.02
CA ILE A 22 2.44 -9.24 -4.97
C ILE A 22 2.04 -10.13 -3.80
N SER A 23 2.39 -11.41 -3.92
CA SER A 23 2.25 -12.38 -2.83
C SER A 23 3.23 -12.11 -1.69
N ASN A 24 2.94 -12.69 -0.52
CA ASN A 24 3.84 -12.59 0.62
C ASN A 24 5.22 -13.21 0.35
N ASP A 25 5.27 -14.35 -0.35
CA ASP A 25 6.53 -14.99 -0.76
C ASP A 25 7.37 -14.10 -1.70
N GLN A 26 6.73 -13.45 -2.67
CA GLN A 26 7.41 -12.47 -3.53
C GLN A 26 7.94 -11.29 -2.71
N ALA A 27 7.15 -10.78 -1.76
CA ALA A 27 7.58 -9.68 -0.89
C ALA A 27 8.82 -10.02 -0.07
N ILE A 28 8.91 -11.24 0.48
CA ILE A 28 10.07 -11.71 1.23
C ILE A 28 11.31 -11.76 0.33
N LYS A 29 11.20 -12.34 -0.86
CA LYS A 29 12.31 -12.41 -1.83
C LYS A 29 12.80 -11.02 -2.22
N ILE A 30 11.89 -10.11 -2.53
CA ILE A 30 12.24 -8.74 -2.91
C ILE A 30 12.87 -8.00 -1.74
N SER A 31 12.35 -8.15 -0.52
CA SER A 31 12.94 -7.53 0.67
C SER A 31 14.38 -8.00 0.92
N GLN A 32 14.67 -9.30 0.70
CA GLN A 32 16.03 -9.81 0.78
C GLN A 32 16.95 -9.17 -0.28
N LEU A 33 16.47 -9.04 -1.52
CA LEU A 33 17.20 -8.37 -2.60
C LEU A 33 17.47 -6.89 -2.29
N MET A 34 16.48 -6.18 -1.72
CA MET A 34 16.64 -4.79 -1.30
C MET A 34 17.71 -4.64 -0.21
N ASN A 35 17.78 -5.58 0.74
CA ASN A 35 18.75 -5.54 1.84
C ASN A 35 20.19 -5.88 1.42
N MET A 36 20.36 -6.62 0.31
CA MET A 36 21.69 -6.94 -0.22
C MET A 36 22.40 -5.72 -0.82
N GLY A 37 21.68 -4.60 -1.03
CA GLY A 37 22.25 -3.36 -1.57
C GLY A 37 22.63 -3.43 -3.05
N ASP A 38 22.28 -4.52 -3.72
CA ASP A 38 22.57 -4.73 -5.13
C ASP A 38 21.66 -3.85 -5.99
N HIS A 39 22.25 -3.07 -6.90
CA HIS A 39 21.55 -2.19 -7.85
C HIS A 39 20.90 -3.00 -8.99
N LYS A 40 20.00 -3.93 -8.64
CA LYS A 40 19.37 -4.88 -9.58
C LYS A 40 17.98 -4.43 -10.00
N ASN A 41 17.60 -4.87 -11.20
CA ASN A 41 16.21 -4.85 -11.64
C ASN A 41 15.55 -6.18 -11.26
N ILE A 42 14.29 -6.13 -10.88
CA ILE A 42 13.47 -7.31 -10.58
C ILE A 42 12.37 -7.42 -11.63
N ASP A 43 12.15 -8.63 -12.13
CA ASP A 43 10.99 -8.96 -12.94
C ASP A 43 9.86 -9.38 -12.01
N ILE A 44 8.74 -8.65 -12.10
CA ILE A 44 7.50 -8.98 -11.41
C ILE A 44 6.41 -9.09 -12.47
N GLU A 45 6.02 -10.32 -12.79
CA GLU A 45 4.92 -10.61 -13.72
C GLU A 45 5.12 -9.97 -15.12
N GLY A 46 6.37 -9.87 -15.58
CA GLY A 46 6.72 -9.26 -16.86
C GLY A 46 7.01 -7.75 -16.79
N GLU A 47 6.84 -7.12 -15.62
CA GLU A 47 7.28 -5.75 -15.39
C GLU A 47 8.68 -5.72 -14.77
N ILE A 48 9.59 -4.99 -15.41
CA ILE A 48 10.95 -4.81 -14.91
C ILE A 48 11.00 -3.54 -14.06
N VAL A 49 11.23 -3.71 -12.76
CA VAL A 49 11.29 -2.61 -11.79
C VAL A 49 12.69 -2.51 -11.21
N SER A 50 13.27 -1.31 -11.23
CA SER A 50 14.53 -1.05 -10.53
C SER A 50 14.31 -1.00 -9.03
N ILE A 51 15.18 -1.67 -8.25
CA ILE A 51 15.10 -1.67 -6.79
C ILE A 51 15.18 -0.25 -6.21
N HIS A 52 15.95 0.69 -6.78
CA HIS A 52 16.02 2.07 -6.28
C HIS A 52 14.73 2.86 -6.49
N ASN A 53 13.89 2.36 -7.38
CA ASN A 53 12.61 2.95 -7.66
C ASN A 53 11.50 2.46 -6.72
N ILE A 54 11.78 1.42 -5.95
CA ILE A 54 10.88 0.91 -4.92
C ILE A 54 10.96 1.87 -3.73
N GLU A 55 9.82 2.45 -3.37
CA GLU A 55 9.68 3.22 -2.13
C GLU A 55 9.57 2.27 -0.94
N GLY A 56 8.82 1.17 -1.11
CA GLY A 56 8.72 0.12 -0.10
C GLY A 56 7.70 -0.95 -0.46
N ILE A 57 7.59 -1.95 0.43
CA ILE A 57 6.55 -2.98 0.37
C ILE A 57 5.61 -2.77 1.56
N PHE A 58 4.33 -2.62 1.28
CA PHE A 58 3.30 -2.26 2.24
C PHE A 58 2.20 -3.31 2.31
N ASN A 59 1.49 -3.35 3.43
CA ASN A 59 0.28 -4.15 3.58
C ASN A 59 -0.90 -3.49 2.85
N ALA A 60 -1.87 -4.30 2.46
CA ALA A 60 -3.10 -3.82 1.81
C ALA A 60 -3.80 -2.70 2.59
N ASP A 61 -3.92 -2.85 3.91
CA ASP A 61 -4.55 -1.87 4.79
C ASP A 61 -3.85 -0.50 4.74
N ARG A 62 -2.52 -0.51 4.65
CA ARG A 62 -1.71 0.71 4.61
C ARG A 62 -1.89 1.47 3.28
N ILE A 63 -1.99 0.74 2.17
CA ILE A 63 -2.29 1.33 0.87
C ILE A 63 -3.72 1.87 0.85
N TYR A 64 -4.67 1.14 1.42
CA TYR A 64 -6.04 1.62 1.57
C TYR A 64 -6.09 2.93 2.37
N GLU A 65 -5.43 3.00 3.52
CA GLU A 65 -5.26 4.23 4.31
C GLU A 65 -4.67 5.38 3.48
N GLN A 66 -3.61 5.10 2.72
CA GLN A 66 -2.93 6.11 1.90
C GLN A 66 -3.84 6.63 0.79
N ARG A 67 -4.55 5.76 0.08
CA ARG A 67 -5.52 6.13 -0.97
C ARG A 67 -6.64 6.99 -0.39
N LYS A 68 -7.16 6.62 0.78
CA LYS A 68 -8.21 7.37 1.48
C LYS A 68 -7.74 8.77 1.87
N ARG A 69 -6.54 8.89 2.45
CA ARG A 69 -5.94 10.19 2.77
C ARG A 69 -5.67 11.05 1.53
N LYS A 70 -5.17 10.45 0.44
CA LYS A 70 -4.99 11.14 -0.85
C LYS A 70 -6.31 11.64 -1.44
N ALA A 71 -7.40 10.90 -1.23
CA ALA A 71 -8.75 11.32 -1.60
C ALA A 71 -9.35 12.38 -0.64
N GLY A 72 -8.57 12.89 0.31
CA GLY A 72 -9.01 13.88 1.29
C GLY A 72 -9.88 13.30 2.41
N GLN A 73 -9.92 11.97 2.58
CA GLN A 73 -10.66 11.35 3.68
C GLN A 73 -9.78 11.23 4.91
N TRP A 74 -10.39 11.37 6.08
CA TRP A 74 -9.73 11.20 7.38
C TRP A 74 -10.42 10.09 8.16
N GLN A 75 -9.67 9.38 9.01
CA GLN A 75 -10.22 8.31 9.84
C GLN A 75 -10.44 8.83 11.25
N CYS A 76 -11.65 8.71 11.77
CA CYS A 76 -11.94 9.09 13.15
C CYS A 76 -11.26 8.11 14.12
N GLU A 77 -10.49 8.64 15.07
CA GLU A 77 -9.79 7.82 16.07
C GLU A 77 -10.74 7.06 16.99
N TYR A 78 -11.94 7.59 17.24
CA TYR A 78 -12.93 7.01 18.15
C TYR A 78 -13.79 5.94 17.49
N CYS A 79 -14.45 6.26 16.37
CA CYS A 79 -15.37 5.32 15.71
C CYS A 79 -14.71 4.49 14.59
N LYS A 80 -13.44 4.76 14.27
CA LYS A 80 -12.65 4.10 13.22
C LYS A 80 -13.21 4.21 11.79
N ARG A 81 -14.28 4.99 11.58
CA ARG A 81 -14.87 5.25 10.26
C ARG A 81 -14.06 6.30 9.51
N TRP A 82 -14.12 6.19 8.18
CA TRP A 82 -13.57 7.17 7.26
C TRP A 82 -14.63 8.22 6.93
N HIS A 83 -14.25 9.48 7.06
CA HIS A 83 -15.08 10.64 6.78
C HIS A 83 -14.46 11.48 5.67
N SER A 84 -15.29 12.24 4.97
CA SER A 84 -14.80 13.20 3.97
C SER A 84 -14.13 14.39 4.64
N LYS A 85 -13.26 15.10 3.90
CA LYS A 85 -12.69 16.36 4.38
C LYS A 85 -13.82 17.31 4.78
N PHE A 86 -13.71 17.93 5.95
CA PHE A 86 -14.69 18.87 6.51
C PHE A 86 -16.03 18.25 6.96
N GLU A 87 -16.20 16.94 6.88
CA GLU A 87 -17.34 16.26 7.49
C GLU A 87 -17.11 16.14 9.00
N GLU A 88 -18.06 16.59 9.83
CA GLU A 88 -17.97 16.44 11.29
C GLU A 88 -18.36 15.02 11.70
N CYS A 89 -17.51 14.33 12.46
CA CYS A 89 -17.92 13.10 13.15
C CYS A 89 -18.77 13.52 14.34
N GLY A 90 -20.02 13.05 14.44
CA GLY A 90 -20.85 13.19 15.65
C GLY A 90 -20.30 12.48 16.91
N CYS A 91 -19.05 12.03 16.83
CA CYS A 91 -18.25 11.41 17.85
C CYS A 91 -17.62 12.56 18.63
N GLN A 92 -18.08 12.83 19.86
CA GLN A 92 -17.67 13.95 20.70
C GLN A 92 -16.12 14.08 20.77
N GLY A 93 -15.51 14.86 19.86
CA GLY A 93 -14.07 15.10 19.82
C GLY A 93 -13.32 14.68 18.56
N GLY A 94 -13.97 14.10 17.53
CA GLY A 94 -13.29 13.85 16.25
C GLY A 94 -12.97 15.15 15.51
N ARG A 95 -11.72 15.60 15.53
CA ARG A 95 -11.25 16.77 14.76
C ARG A 95 -10.58 16.34 13.44
N TYR A 96 -10.79 17.15 12.41
CA TYR A 96 -10.22 17.03 11.06
C TYR A 96 -8.70 17.23 11.04
#